data_AF-A0A2E7MDI1-F1
#
_entry.id   AF-A0A2E7MDI1-F1
#
_cell.length_a   1.000
_cell.length_b   1.000
_cell.length_c   1.000
_cell.angle_alpha   90.00
_cell.angle_beta   90.00
_cell.angle_gamma   90.00
#
_symmetry.space_group_name_H-M   'P 1'
#
loop_
_entity.id
_entity.type
_entity.pdbx_description
1 polymer ?
#
loop_
_entity_poly.entity_id
_entity_poly.type
_entity_poly.pdbx_seq_one_letter_code
_entity_poly.pdbx_strand_id
1 'polypeptide(L)'
;MTRALALLVVFGGLVLVSACSDRAPIEGQYPGECVDGIDNDEDDSVDCDDSDCVRAPDCASPEEDDDDDDTGADDDDTADDDDTAADDDDTADDDDTADD
;
A
#
# COMPACT_ATOMS: atom_id res chain seq x y z
N MET A 1 -2.91 -47.01 45.98
CA MET A 1 -3.73 -45.79 46.16
C MET A 1 -2.90 -44.52 45.98
N THR A 2 -1.74 -44.39 46.64
CA THR A 2 -0.82 -43.24 46.50
C THR A 2 -0.29 -42.97 45.08
N ARG A 3 -0.01 -44.02 44.29
CA ARG A 3 0.43 -43.88 42.89
C ARG A 3 -0.65 -43.33 41.95
N ALA A 4 -1.91 -43.72 42.16
CA ALA A 4 -3.04 -43.21 41.38
C ALA A 4 -3.33 -41.74 41.72
N LEU A 5 -3.20 -41.37 43.00
CA LEU A 5 -3.34 -39.99 43.46
C LEU A 5 -2.24 -39.09 42.88
N ALA A 6 -0.98 -39.56 42.86
CA ALA A 6 0.14 -38.83 42.27
C ALA A 6 -0.03 -38.59 40.77
N LEU A 7 -0.52 -39.58 40.01
CA LEU A 7 -0.81 -39.43 38.58
C LEU A 7 -1.94 -38.42 38.34
N LEU A 8 -2.99 -38.43 39.17
CA LEU A 8 -4.11 -37.49 39.05
C LEU A 8 -3.69 -36.04 39.34
N VAL A 9 -2.80 -35.84 40.31
CA VAL A 9 -2.23 -34.53 40.64
C VAL A 9 -1.31 -34.02 39.53
N VAL A 10 -0.48 -34.89 38.94
CA VAL A 10 0.39 -34.51 37.81
C VAL A 10 -0.44 -34.19 36.57
N PHE A 11 -1.44 -35.02 36.23
CA PHE A 11 -2.28 -34.79 35.06
C PHE A 11 -3.18 -33.56 35.24
N GLY A 12 -3.76 -33.37 36.43
CA GLY A 12 -4.53 -32.17 36.77
C GLY A 12 -3.66 -30.92 36.82
N GLY A 13 -2.44 -31.00 37.34
CA GLY A 13 -1.46 -29.92 37.31
C GLY A 13 -1.00 -29.56 35.91
N LEU A 14 -0.76 -30.55 35.04
CA LEU A 14 -0.41 -30.34 33.64
C LEU A 14 -1.55 -29.66 32.87
N VAL A 15 -2.80 -30.04 33.14
CA VAL A 15 -4.00 -29.42 32.57
C VAL A 15 -4.19 -27.99 33.09
N LEU A 16 -3.94 -27.74 34.38
CA LEU A 16 -4.02 -26.41 34.98
C LEU A 16 -2.93 -25.47 34.46
N VAL A 17 -1.70 -25.95 34.28
CA VAL A 17 -0.60 -25.18 33.68
C VAL A 17 -0.88 -24.89 32.20
N SER A 18 -1.49 -25.83 31.48
CA SER A 18 -1.85 -25.64 30.08
C SER A 18 -3.06 -24.70 29.85
N ALA A 19 -3.82 -24.37 30.91
CA ALA A 19 -4.96 -23.45 30.82
C ALA A 19 -4.56 -21.99 31.09
N CYS A 20 -3.35 -21.75 31.60
CA CYS A 20 -2.73 -20.43 31.70
C CYS A 20 -1.84 -20.21 30.46
N SER A 21 -2.45 -20.13 29.28
CA SER A 21 -1.79 -19.40 28.21
C SER A 21 -2.02 -17.93 28.49
N ASP A 22 -1.07 -17.30 29.18
CA ASP A 22 -0.93 -15.85 29.16
C ASP A 22 -0.99 -15.44 27.69
N ARG A 23 -2.13 -14.84 27.30
CA ARG A 23 -2.24 -14.21 26.00
C ARG A 23 -1.21 -13.09 26.05
N ALA A 24 -0.12 -13.23 25.30
CA ALA A 24 0.77 -12.11 25.08
C ALA A 24 -0.10 -10.89 24.68
N PRO A 25 0.22 -9.68 25.16
CA PRO A 25 -0.41 -8.45 24.64
C PRO A 25 -0.39 -8.51 23.10
N ILE A 26 -1.37 -7.95 22.40
CA ILE A 26 -1.31 -7.92 20.92
C ILE A 26 -0.64 -6.61 20.51
N GLU A 27 0.26 -6.63 19.54
CA GLU A 27 0.87 -5.40 19.04
C GLU A 27 -0.17 -4.49 18.36
N GLY A 28 -0.16 -3.20 18.69
CA GLY A 28 -1.16 -2.24 18.21
C GLY A 28 -2.49 -2.26 18.98
N GLN A 29 -2.54 -2.91 20.16
CA GLN A 29 -3.68 -2.81 21.07
C GLN A 29 -3.79 -1.42 21.70
N TYR A 30 -2.65 -0.78 21.97
CA TYR A 30 -2.55 0.54 22.57
C TYR A 30 -1.91 1.55 21.61
N PRO A 31 -2.30 2.85 21.70
CA PRO A 31 -1.71 3.88 20.86
C PRO A 31 -0.19 3.98 21.08
N GLY A 32 0.57 3.95 19.99
CA GLY A 32 2.02 4.10 20.00
C GLY A 32 2.83 2.81 20.06
N GLU A 33 2.19 1.64 20.23
CA GLU A 33 2.91 0.35 20.25
C GLU A 33 3.57 0.04 18.91
N CYS A 34 2.89 0.32 17.79
CA CYS A 34 3.42 0.03 16.45
C CYS A 34 4.58 0.94 15.99
N VAL A 35 5.14 1.76 16.88
CA VAL A 35 6.23 2.72 16.58
C VAL A 35 7.20 2.93 17.75
N ASP A 36 7.13 2.11 18.80
CA ASP A 36 7.94 2.29 20.01
C ASP A 36 9.25 1.48 20.01
N GLY A 37 9.45 0.62 19.00
CA GLY A 37 10.65 -0.21 18.86
C GLY A 37 10.64 -1.46 19.74
N ILE A 38 9.48 -1.85 20.28
CA ILE A 38 9.31 -2.98 21.19
C ILE A 38 8.31 -3.97 20.59
N ASP A 39 8.73 -5.22 20.46
CA ASP A 39 7.84 -6.37 20.25
C ASP A 39 7.00 -6.58 21.52
N ASN A 40 5.78 -6.03 21.52
CA ASN A 40 4.89 -6.05 22.69
C ASN A 40 4.13 -7.39 22.82
N ASP A 41 4.20 -8.27 21.82
CA ASP A 41 3.56 -9.59 21.81
C ASP A 41 4.52 -10.80 21.80
N GLU A 42 5.82 -10.52 21.75
CA GLU A 42 6.95 -11.45 21.80
C GLU A 42 6.93 -12.49 20.66
N ASP A 43 6.49 -12.09 19.45
CA ASP A 43 6.43 -12.96 18.27
C ASP A 43 7.62 -12.83 17.29
N ASP A 44 8.64 -12.04 17.66
CA ASP A 44 9.83 -11.66 16.90
C ASP A 44 9.57 -10.65 15.75
N SER A 45 8.35 -10.14 15.61
CA SER A 45 8.00 -9.00 14.76
C SER A 45 7.99 -7.71 15.58
N VAL A 46 8.34 -6.57 14.97
CA VAL A 46 8.46 -5.29 15.69
C VAL A 46 7.83 -4.18 14.86
N ASP A 47 7.01 -3.34 15.49
CA ASP A 47 6.42 -2.13 14.93
C ASP A 47 5.69 -2.42 13.59
N CYS A 48 6.01 -1.68 12.53
CA CYS A 48 5.40 -1.86 11.22
C CYS A 48 5.83 -3.14 10.48
N ASP A 49 6.82 -3.88 11.00
CA ASP A 49 7.13 -5.22 10.50
C ASP A 49 6.16 -6.27 11.09
N ASP A 50 5.37 -5.90 12.10
CA ASP A 50 4.35 -6.75 12.71
C ASP A 50 3.00 -6.75 11.97
N SER A 51 2.38 -7.94 11.96
CA SER A 51 1.15 -8.19 11.19
C SER A 51 -0.14 -7.69 11.87
N ASP A 52 -0.12 -7.48 13.18
CA ASP A 52 -1.20 -6.86 13.92
C ASP A 52 -1.17 -5.32 13.78
N CYS A 53 -0.02 -4.75 13.43
CA CYS A 53 0.18 -3.33 13.13
C CYS A 53 -0.26 -2.86 11.73
N VAL A 54 -0.79 -3.75 10.87
CA VAL A 54 -1.21 -3.41 9.48
C VAL A 54 -2.30 -2.33 9.35
N ARG A 55 -3.00 -2.02 10.44
CA ARG A 55 -4.02 -0.94 10.48
C ARG A 55 -3.58 0.27 11.32
N ALA A 56 -2.36 0.26 11.83
CA ALA A 56 -1.82 1.40 12.54
C ALA A 56 -1.63 2.56 11.57
N PRO A 57 -2.15 3.77 11.89
CA PRO A 57 -2.00 4.94 11.03
C PRO A 57 -0.54 5.28 10.70
N ASP A 58 0.38 4.98 11.61
CA ASP A 58 1.81 5.25 11.45
C ASP A 58 2.51 4.23 10.53
N CYS A 59 1.93 3.04 10.34
CA CYS A 59 2.44 1.97 9.47
C CYS A 59 1.73 1.89 8.12
N ALA A 60 0.59 2.58 7.98
CA ALA A 60 0.05 2.86 6.68
C ALA A 60 1.03 3.80 5.96
N SER A 61 1.88 3.25 5.08
CA SER A 61 2.45 4.06 4.02
C SER A 61 1.27 4.80 3.41
N PRO A 62 1.33 6.13 3.19
CA PRO A 62 0.42 6.68 2.20
C PRO A 62 0.63 5.79 1.00
N GLU A 63 -0.43 5.10 0.58
CA GLU A 63 -0.50 4.60 -0.77
C GLU A 63 -0.01 5.80 -1.57
N GLU A 64 1.15 5.65 -2.21
CA GLU A 64 1.54 6.56 -3.26
C GLU A 64 0.31 6.48 -4.17
N ASP A 65 -0.57 7.47 -4.07
CA ASP A 65 -1.50 7.78 -5.11
C ASP A 65 -0.56 8.05 -6.29
N ASP A 66 -0.20 6.98 -7.00
CA ASP A 66 0.21 6.95 -8.40
C ASP A 66 -0.99 7.48 -9.20
N ASP A 67 -1.46 8.67 -8.84
CA ASP A 67 -2.05 9.64 -9.73
C ASP A 67 -0.90 10.18 -10.61
N ASP A 68 -0.14 9.27 -11.23
CA ASP A 68 0.44 9.47 -12.57
C ASP A 68 -0.75 9.50 -13.55
N ASP A 69 -1.64 10.48 -13.36
CA ASP A 69 -2.58 10.95 -14.38
C ASP A 69 -1.84 11.93 -15.32
N ASP A 70 -0.57 11.60 -15.61
CA ASP A 70 0.16 12.04 -16.80
C ASP A 70 -0.43 11.30 -18.01
N THR A 71 -1.73 11.49 -18.28
CA THR A 71 -2.21 11.53 -19.67
C THR A 71 -1.87 12.91 -20.26
N GLY A 72 -0.59 13.26 -20.15
CA GLY A 72 0.13 14.25 -20.93
C GLY A 72 0.92 13.52 -22.01
N ALA A 73 0.22 12.82 -22.89
CA ALA A 73 0.66 12.43 -24.23
C ALA A 73 -0.53 12.80 -25.13
N ASP A 74 -0.52 13.92 -25.88
CA ASP A 74 0.40 14.21 -26.98
C ASP A 74 0.70 12.96 -27.84
N ASP A 75 -0.34 12.18 -28.12
CA ASP A 75 -0.36 11.26 -29.26
C ASP A 75 -1.14 11.94 -30.40
N ASP A 76 -0.39 12.73 -31.18
CA ASP A 76 -0.64 12.90 -32.60
C ASP A 76 -0.92 11.51 -33.20
N ASP A 77 -2.16 11.24 -33.58
CA ASP A 77 -2.54 10.37 -34.71
C ASP A 77 -4.08 10.17 -34.73
N THR A 78 -4.79 11.05 -35.42
CA THR A 78 -5.69 10.65 -36.51
C THR A 78 -6.02 11.87 -37.36
N ALA A 79 -5.27 12.02 -38.45
CA ALA A 79 -5.87 12.50 -39.67
C ALA A 79 -7.03 11.55 -40.04
N ASP A 80 -8.28 11.99 -39.83
CA ASP A 80 -9.38 11.71 -40.77
C ASP A 80 -10.60 12.57 -40.42
N ASP A 81 -10.98 13.38 -41.41
CA ASP A 81 -12.32 13.87 -41.73
C ASP A 81 -13.11 14.74 -40.73
N ASP A 82 -13.07 16.07 -40.97
CA ASP A 82 -14.31 16.81 -41.28
C ASP A 82 -14.00 18.20 -41.87
N ASP A 83 -14.13 18.26 -43.20
CA ASP A 83 -14.33 19.40 -44.10
C ASP A 83 -14.54 20.80 -43.47
N THR A 84 -13.51 21.65 -43.56
CA THR A 84 -13.73 23.04 -43.96
C THR A 84 -12.95 23.32 -45.23
N ALA A 85 -13.61 23.06 -46.35
CA ALA A 85 -13.28 23.61 -47.66
C ALA A 85 -13.14 25.13 -47.58
N ALA A 86 -11.90 25.62 -47.64
CA ALA A 86 -11.50 26.90 -48.21
C ALA A 86 -9.99 27.02 -48.06
N ASP A 87 -9.24 26.58 -49.07
CA ASP A 87 -7.97 27.20 -49.48
C ASP A 87 -7.52 26.53 -50.80
N ASP A 88 -8.37 26.69 -51.82
CA ASP A 88 -7.95 26.66 -53.22
C ASP A 88 -8.12 28.10 -53.72
N ASP A 89 -7.05 28.88 -53.71
CA ASP A 89 -6.81 29.97 -54.67
C ASP A 89 -5.32 30.37 -54.59
N ASP A 90 -4.48 29.52 -55.18
CA ASP A 90 -3.20 29.92 -55.75
C ASP A 90 -3.45 30.97 -56.84
N THR A 91 -3.59 32.23 -56.44
CA THR A 91 -3.57 33.37 -57.37
C THR A 91 -2.35 34.25 -57.11
N ALA A 92 -1.35 34.01 -57.94
CA ALA A 92 -0.48 34.99 -58.57
C ALA A 92 0.34 35.91 -57.65
N ASP A 93 1.63 35.60 -57.50
CA ASP A 93 2.65 36.64 -57.41
C ASP A 93 3.95 36.19 -58.12
N ASP A 94 3.85 36.06 -59.44
CA ASP A 94 4.99 36.13 -60.36
C ASP A 94 4.72 37.30 -61.30
N ASP A 95 5.35 38.45 -61.08
CA ASP A 95 5.86 39.31 -62.16
C ASP A 95 6.78 40.42 -61.63
N ASP A 96 8.05 40.29 -62.02
CA ASP A 96 9.14 41.25 -61.91
C ASP A 96 8.82 42.64 -62.50
N THR A 97 9.24 43.72 -61.83
CA THR A 97 9.75 45.02 -62.39
C THR A 97 9.93 46.02 -61.23
N ALA A 98 10.99 46.81 -61.06
CA ALA A 98 12.21 47.09 -61.82
C ALA A 98 13.25 47.70 -60.86
N ASP A 99 14.53 47.37 -61.09
CA ASP A 99 15.70 48.11 -60.58
C ASP A 99 16.37 48.76 -61.81
N ASP A 100 16.26 50.09 -61.90
CA ASP A 100 17.05 51.14 -62.59
C ASP A 100 16.18 52.36 -63.00
#